data_AF-A0A2A6ZEF4-F1
#
_entry.id   AF-A0A2A6ZEF4-F1
#
_cell.length_a   1.000
_cell.length_b   1.000
_cell.length_c   1.000
_cell.angle_alpha   90.00
_cell.angle_beta   90.00
_cell.angle_gamma   90.00
#
_symmetry.space_group_name_H-M   'P 1'
#
loop_
_entity.id
_entity.type
_entity.pdbx_description
1 polymer ?
#
loop_
_entity_poly.entity_id
_entity_poly.type
_entity_poly.pdbx_seq_one_letter_code
_entity_poly.pdbx_strand_id
1 'polypeptide(L)'
;MKDITCIKKIIIWLPAVIIIIMIFILTFQSPEKTGTLSMEAQEAVVSTVSNVGVERKKLIQCWWYDFNNFRRLAHIVEYFPLGIAVVIPFRIVYKKKSVRLSFLVCALVSLIDQSLKGILPTREFDVKDMVLDLIGYAMGILLTAILIKICSKRKIRDT
;
A
#
# COMPACT_ATOMS: atom_id res chain seq x y z
N MET A 1 -12.85 -32.32 -7.17
CA MET A 1 -11.84 -31.97 -6.14
C MET A 1 -10.73 -31.04 -6.65
N LYS A 2 -10.20 -31.25 -7.87
CA LYS A 2 -9.21 -30.33 -8.50
C LYS A 2 -9.77 -28.92 -8.73
N ASP A 3 -11.03 -28.80 -9.14
CA ASP A 3 -11.65 -27.50 -9.48
C ASP A 3 -11.80 -26.57 -8.25
N ILE A 4 -12.21 -27.12 -7.12
CA ILE A 4 -12.31 -26.40 -5.83
C ILE A 4 -10.94 -25.87 -5.38
N THR A 5 -9.86 -26.60 -5.69
CA THR A 5 -8.49 -26.20 -5.33
C THR A 5 -7.97 -25.11 -6.28
N CYS A 6 -8.39 -25.11 -7.54
CA CYS A 6 -8.11 -24.06 -8.52
C CYS A 6 -8.82 -22.76 -8.16
N ILE A 7 -10.12 -22.83 -7.85
CA ILE A 7 -10.95 -21.68 -7.45
C ILE A 7 -10.36 -20.97 -6.23
N LYS A 8 -9.94 -21.72 -5.20
CA LYS A 8 -9.28 -21.14 -4.01
C LYS A 8 -7.98 -20.40 -4.33
N LYS A 9 -7.21 -20.85 -5.34
CA LYS A 9 -5.98 -20.19 -5.79
C LYS A 9 -6.24 -18.92 -6.59
N ILE A 10 -7.43 -18.75 -7.16
CA ILE A 10 -7.84 -17.53 -7.87
C ILE A 10 -8.43 -16.53 -6.86
N ILE A 11 -9.33 -16.97 -5.99
CA ILE A 11 -10.01 -16.12 -4.99
C ILE A 11 -9.01 -15.38 -4.09
N ILE A 12 -7.88 -15.99 -3.77
CA ILE A 12 -6.86 -15.36 -2.92
C ILE A 12 -6.19 -14.13 -3.54
N TRP A 13 -6.33 -13.91 -4.85
CA TRP A 13 -5.85 -12.71 -5.52
C TRP A 13 -6.84 -11.54 -5.48
N LEU A 14 -8.10 -11.77 -5.10
CA LEU A 14 -9.14 -10.74 -5.09
C LEU A 14 -8.73 -9.49 -4.28
N PRO A 15 -8.12 -9.59 -3.08
CA PRO A 15 -7.68 -8.41 -2.34
C PRO A 15 -6.64 -7.58 -3.11
N ALA A 16 -5.70 -8.24 -3.81
CA ALA A 16 -4.68 -7.54 -4.60
C ALA A 16 -5.31 -6.82 -5.80
N VAL A 17 -6.27 -7.47 -6.48
CA VAL A 17 -7.00 -6.87 -7.60
C VAL A 17 -7.80 -5.65 -7.13
N ILE A 18 -8.50 -5.75 -6.01
CA ILE A 18 -9.27 -4.63 -5.44
C ILE A 18 -8.35 -3.44 -5.14
N ILE A 19 -7.20 -3.68 -4.51
CA ILE A 19 -6.25 -2.60 -4.19
C ILE A 19 -5.68 -1.95 -5.45
N ILE A 20 -5.33 -2.74 -6.48
CA ILE A 20 -4.87 -2.21 -7.76
C ILE A 20 -5.94 -1.33 -8.41
N ILE A 21 -7.20 -1.77 -8.39
CA ILE A 21 -8.34 -0.97 -8.89
C ILE A 21 -8.46 0.33 -8.09
N MET A 22 -8.33 0.29 -6.76
CA MET A 22 -8.38 1.49 -5.93
C MET A 22 -7.25 2.48 -6.28
N ILE A 23 -6.02 2.00 -6.45
CA ILE A 23 -4.88 2.84 -6.86
C ILE A 23 -5.17 3.52 -8.20
N PHE A 24 -5.68 2.77 -9.18
CA PHE A 24 -6.03 3.35 -10.48
C PHE A 24 -7.20 4.33 -10.41
N ILE A 25 -8.21 4.07 -9.58
CA ILE A 25 -9.28 5.06 -9.33
C ILE A 25 -8.68 6.37 -8.80
N LEU A 26 -7.75 6.31 -7.84
CA LEU A 26 -7.06 7.49 -7.32
C LEU A 26 -6.19 8.17 -8.39
N THR A 27 -5.57 7.38 -9.27
CA THR A 27 -4.76 7.88 -10.40
C THR A 27 -5.59 8.72 -11.36
N PHE A 28 -6.80 8.27 -11.70
CA PHE A 28 -7.70 8.94 -12.64
C PHE A 28 -8.53 10.08 -12.01
N GLN A 29 -8.47 10.27 -10.70
CA GLN A 29 -9.10 11.43 -10.06
C GLN A 29 -8.35 12.72 -10.41
N SER A 30 -9.07 13.84 -10.46
CA SER A 30 -8.43 15.15 -10.66
C SER A 30 -7.51 15.51 -9.48
N PRO A 31 -6.44 16.30 -9.71
CA PRO A 31 -5.54 16.76 -8.65
C PRO A 31 -6.28 17.42 -7.48
N GLU A 32 -7.30 18.23 -7.80
CA GLU A 32 -8.16 18.90 -6.82
C GLU A 32 -8.90 17.89 -5.92
N LYS A 33 -9.55 16.87 -6.51
CA LYS A 33 -10.24 15.84 -5.73
C LYS A 33 -9.29 15.04 -4.84
N THR A 34 -8.13 14.64 -5.37
CA THR A 34 -7.12 13.94 -4.56
C THR A 34 -6.52 14.83 -3.48
N GLY A 35 -6.42 16.14 -3.73
CA GLY A 35 -5.96 17.11 -2.74
C GLY A 35 -6.95 17.24 -1.59
N THR A 36 -8.24 17.39 -1.88
CA THR A 36 -9.30 17.42 -0.86
C THR A 36 -9.31 16.13 -0.04
N LEU A 37 -9.23 14.96 -0.67
CA LEU A 37 -9.15 13.68 0.03
C LEU A 37 -7.93 13.60 0.96
N SER A 38 -6.78 14.12 0.51
CA SER A 38 -5.57 14.17 1.35
C SER A 38 -5.75 15.11 2.55
N MET A 39 -6.37 16.27 2.35
CA MET A 39 -6.66 17.22 3.43
C MET A 39 -7.66 16.66 4.45
N GLU A 40 -8.70 15.97 3.99
CA GLU A 40 -9.68 15.30 4.85
C GLU A 40 -9.01 14.19 5.67
N ALA A 41 -8.17 13.37 5.04
CA ALA A 41 -7.39 12.35 5.73
C ALA A 41 -6.42 12.96 6.75
N GLN A 42 -5.78 14.08 6.42
CA GLN A 42 -4.89 14.81 7.30
C GLN A 42 -5.61 15.33 8.55
N GLU A 43 -6.79 15.94 8.37
CA GLU A 43 -7.61 16.45 9.46
C GLU A 43 -8.17 15.30 10.32
N ALA A 44 -8.51 14.16 9.71
CA ALA A 44 -8.92 12.95 10.44
C ALA A 44 -7.77 12.44 11.34
N VAL A 45 -6.52 12.44 10.86
CA VAL A 45 -5.35 12.08 11.68
C VAL A 45 -5.18 13.07 12.83
N VAL A 46 -5.20 14.38 12.55
CA VAL A 46 -5.02 15.42 13.58
C VAL A 46 -6.11 15.33 14.66
N SER A 47 -7.37 15.20 14.26
CA SER A 47 -8.49 15.06 15.20
C SER A 47 -8.37 13.81 16.07
N THR A 48 -8.03 12.66 15.47
CA THR A 48 -7.85 11.39 16.20
C THR A 48 -6.73 11.50 17.24
N VAL A 49 -5.56 12.03 16.85
CA VAL A 49 -4.41 12.15 17.75
C VAL A 49 -4.68 13.19 18.84
N SER A 50 -5.41 14.26 18.51
CA SER A 50 -5.83 15.26 19.49
C SER A 50 -6.78 14.69 20.55
N ASN A 51 -7.68 13.78 20.16
CA ASN A 51 -8.61 13.12 21.09
C ASN A 51 -7.91 12.20 22.10
N VAL A 52 -6.68 11.73 21.78
CA VAL A 52 -5.86 10.91 22.69
C VAL A 52 -5.01 11.80 23.64
N GLY A 53 -5.20 13.12 23.60
CA GLY A 53 -4.59 14.07 24.54
C GLY A 53 -3.35 14.79 24.02
N VAL A 54 -3.01 14.65 22.73
CA VAL A 54 -1.93 15.43 22.12
C VAL A 54 -2.45 16.80 21.70
N GLU A 55 -1.74 17.86 22.06
CA GLU A 55 -2.17 19.22 21.70
C GLU A 55 -2.16 19.44 20.19
N ARG A 56 -3.32 19.81 19.61
CA ARG A 56 -3.48 20.11 18.18
C ARG A 56 -2.44 21.12 17.66
N LYS A 57 -2.10 22.15 18.45
CA LYS A 57 -1.10 23.16 18.08
C LYS A 57 0.27 22.55 17.80
N LYS A 58 0.66 21.49 18.52
CA LYS A 58 1.91 20.76 18.26
C LYS A 58 1.83 19.91 16.99
N LEU A 59 0.66 19.33 16.71
CA LEU A 59 0.46 18.50 15.52
C LEU A 59 0.57 19.32 14.23
N ILE A 60 -0.06 20.49 14.17
CA ILE A 60 -0.03 21.36 12.98
C ILE A 60 1.35 21.99 12.72
N GLN A 61 2.24 21.99 13.72
CA GLN A 61 3.62 22.47 13.59
C GLN A 61 4.60 21.37 13.12
N CYS A 62 4.14 20.12 13.01
CA CYS A 62 5.00 19.03 12.57
C CYS A 62 5.30 19.12 11.07
N TRP A 63 6.49 18.68 10.67
CA TRP A 63 6.92 18.70 9.26
C TRP A 63 5.96 17.96 8.31
N TRP A 64 5.30 16.91 8.80
CA TRP A 64 4.38 16.09 8.03
C TRP A 64 3.03 16.78 7.77
N TYR A 65 2.69 17.84 8.52
CA TYR A 65 1.46 18.59 8.35
C TYR A 65 1.50 19.53 7.13
N ASP A 66 2.67 19.75 6.53
CA ASP A 66 2.72 20.36 5.20
C ASP A 66 1.96 19.48 4.19
N PHE A 67 1.09 20.09 3.38
CA PHE A 67 0.21 19.38 2.46
C PHE A 67 0.99 18.47 1.49
N ASN A 68 2.12 18.93 0.96
CA ASN A 68 2.92 18.12 0.04
C ASN A 68 3.58 16.94 0.75
N ASN A 69 4.02 17.13 1.99
CA ASN A 69 4.57 16.05 2.81
C ASN A 69 3.50 15.03 3.19
N PHE A 70 2.30 15.46 3.59
CA PHE A 70 1.19 14.56 3.91
C PHE A 70 0.77 13.74 2.69
N ARG A 71 0.57 14.40 1.54
CA ARG A 71 0.25 13.73 0.27
C ARG A 71 1.30 12.67 -0.08
N ARG A 72 2.58 13.00 0.07
CA ARG A 72 3.69 12.06 -0.13
C ARG A 72 3.61 10.86 0.82
N LEU A 73 3.30 11.08 2.10
CA LEU A 73 3.11 9.98 3.05
C LEU A 73 1.91 9.09 2.70
N ALA A 74 0.87 9.63 2.04
CA ALA A 74 -0.27 8.85 1.58
C ALA A 74 0.13 7.75 0.57
N HIS A 75 1.14 7.98 -0.27
CA HIS A 75 1.68 6.95 -1.18
C HIS A 75 2.18 5.71 -0.43
N ILE A 76 2.87 5.91 0.71
CA ILE A 76 3.31 4.79 1.55
C ILE A 76 2.08 3.99 2.02
N VAL A 77 1.02 4.68 2.44
CA VAL A 77 -0.22 4.08 2.94
C VAL A 77 -1.00 3.37 1.83
N GLU A 78 -0.99 3.87 0.59
CA GLU A 78 -1.63 3.25 -0.58
C GLU A 78 -0.93 1.95 -1.00
N TYR A 79 0.41 1.95 -1.04
CA TYR A 79 1.19 0.80 -1.51
C TYR A 79 1.50 -0.23 -0.43
N PHE A 80 1.42 0.13 0.84
CA PHE A 80 1.53 -0.80 1.97
C PHE A 80 0.55 -2.00 1.88
N PRO A 81 -0.78 -1.81 1.76
CA PRO A 81 -1.73 -2.91 1.63
C PRO A 81 -1.53 -3.67 0.33
N LEU A 82 -1.05 -3.04 -0.76
CA LEU A 82 -0.70 -3.75 -2.00
C LEU A 82 0.39 -4.78 -1.74
N GLY A 83 1.46 -4.40 -1.02
CA GLY A 83 2.55 -5.31 -0.66
C GLY A 83 2.06 -6.53 0.13
N ILE A 84 1.16 -6.31 1.10
CA ILE A 84 0.52 -7.39 1.88
C ILE A 84 -0.31 -8.30 0.99
N ALA A 85 -1.21 -7.71 0.19
CA ALA A 85 -2.17 -8.45 -0.61
C ALA A 85 -1.50 -9.28 -1.72
N VAL A 86 -0.37 -8.82 -2.27
CA VAL A 86 0.39 -9.53 -3.30
C VAL A 86 1.26 -10.64 -2.70
N VAL A 87 1.86 -10.46 -1.51
CA VAL A 87 2.76 -11.48 -0.94
C VAL A 87 2.06 -12.72 -0.42
N ILE A 88 0.83 -12.59 0.08
CA ILE A 88 0.02 -13.71 0.58
C ILE A 88 -0.19 -14.81 -0.48
N PRO A 89 -0.77 -14.53 -1.68
CA PRO A 89 -1.00 -15.55 -2.70
C PRO A 89 0.32 -16.14 -3.22
N PHE A 90 1.35 -15.30 -3.43
CA PHE A 90 2.67 -15.79 -3.83
C PHE A 90 3.30 -16.71 -2.79
N ARG A 91 3.08 -16.46 -1.49
CA ARG A 91 3.58 -17.33 -0.42
C ARG A 91 2.91 -18.69 -0.43
N ILE A 92 1.62 -18.73 -0.72
CA ILE A 92 0.83 -19.97 -0.76
C ILE A 92 1.19 -20.81 -2.00
N VAL A 93 1.40 -20.18 -3.15
CA VAL A 93 1.68 -20.88 -4.42
C VAL A 93 3.17 -21.19 -4.62
N TYR A 94 4.08 -20.24 -4.37
CA TYR A 94 5.49 -20.31 -4.79
C TYR A 94 6.49 -20.33 -3.63
N LYS A 95 6.02 -20.31 -2.37
CA LYS A 95 6.78 -20.40 -1.08
C LYS A 95 8.12 -19.65 -1.05
N LYS A 96 9.18 -20.23 -1.64
CA LYS A 96 10.56 -19.69 -1.67
C LYS A 96 10.71 -18.42 -2.51
N LYS A 97 9.99 -18.31 -3.64
CA LYS A 97 10.12 -17.15 -4.56
C LYS A 97 9.16 -16.00 -4.23
N SER A 98 8.36 -16.12 -3.16
CA SER A 98 7.22 -15.25 -2.93
C SER A 98 7.59 -13.78 -2.81
N VAL A 99 8.59 -13.46 -1.98
CA VAL A 99 9.05 -12.09 -1.74
C VAL A 99 9.50 -11.43 -3.05
N ARG A 100 10.37 -12.11 -3.82
CA ARG A 100 10.90 -11.56 -5.08
C ARG A 100 9.80 -11.31 -6.11
N LEU A 101 8.87 -12.26 -6.27
CA LEU A 101 7.76 -12.11 -7.21
C LEU A 101 6.80 -10.99 -6.78
N SER A 102 6.55 -10.83 -5.47
CA SER A 102 5.76 -9.72 -4.96
C SER A 102 6.40 -8.37 -5.23
N PHE A 103 7.71 -8.24 -5.00
CA PHE A 103 8.45 -7.02 -5.35
C PHE A 103 8.31 -6.67 -6.83
N LEU A 104 8.46 -7.65 -7.72
CA LEU A 104 8.31 -7.43 -9.16
C LEU A 104 6.90 -6.95 -9.52
N VAL A 105 5.85 -7.60 -8.99
CA VAL A 105 4.47 -7.21 -9.28
C VAL A 105 4.16 -5.82 -8.73
N CYS A 106 4.53 -5.52 -7.48
CA CYS A 106 4.30 -4.20 -6.89
C CYS A 106 5.08 -3.09 -7.63
N ALA A 107 6.32 -3.36 -8.03
CA ALA A 107 7.12 -2.43 -8.82
C ALA A 107 6.50 -2.17 -10.20
N LEU A 108 5.96 -3.19 -10.86
CA LEU A 108 5.25 -3.03 -12.12
C LEU A 108 3.97 -2.18 -11.94
N VAL A 109 3.21 -2.42 -10.87
CA VAL A 109 2.00 -1.61 -10.57
C VAL A 109 2.37 -0.14 -10.34
N SER A 110 3.39 0.13 -9.52
CA SER A 110 3.88 1.51 -9.27
C SER A 110 4.40 2.18 -10.54
N LEU A 111 5.14 1.44 -11.38
CA LEU A 111 5.61 1.96 -12.66
C LEU A 111 4.44 2.30 -13.60
N ILE A 112 3.41 1.44 -13.66
CA ILE A 112 2.22 1.69 -14.49
C ILE A 112 1.45 2.91 -13.96
N ASP A 113 1.23 3.02 -12.65
CA ASP A 113 0.58 4.17 -12.02
C ASP A 113 1.31 5.49 -12.36
N GLN A 114 2.63 5.55 -12.13
CA GLN A 114 3.42 6.74 -12.45
C GLN A 114 3.45 7.05 -13.95
N SER A 115 3.51 6.02 -14.80
CA SER A 115 3.44 6.20 -16.25
C SER A 115 2.09 6.76 -16.68
N LEU A 116 0.98 6.28 -16.11
CA LEU A 116 -0.35 6.83 -16.36
C LEU A 116 -0.46 8.29 -15.91
N LYS A 117 0.11 8.64 -14.75
CA LYS A 117 0.22 10.04 -14.30
C LYS A 117 0.99 10.90 -15.30
N GLY A 118 2.10 10.41 -15.86
CA GLY A 118 2.87 11.14 -16.88
C GLY A 118 2.16 11.31 -18.24
N ILE A 119 1.18 10.45 -18.56
CA ILE A 119 0.38 10.54 -19.79
C ILE A 119 -0.81 11.49 -19.60
N LEU A 120 -1.35 11.60 -18.39
CA LEU A 120 -2.49 12.45 -18.11
C LEU A 120 -2.06 13.93 -18.06
N PRO A 121 -2.75 14.84 -18.80
CA PRO A 121 -2.33 16.24 -18.93
C PRO A 121 -2.43 17.05 -17.63
N THR A 122 -3.08 16.50 -16.60
CA THR A 122 -3.31 17.15 -15.30
C THR A 122 -2.38 16.61 -14.21
N ARG A 123 -1.47 15.69 -14.55
CA ARG A 123 -0.59 15.00 -13.61
C ARG A 123 0.84 14.98 -14.15
N GLU A 124 1.78 14.76 -13.24
CA GLU A 124 3.20 14.65 -13.57
C GLU A 124 3.75 13.34 -13.06
N PHE A 125 4.73 12.80 -13.77
CA PHE A 125 5.53 11.67 -13.31
C PHE A 125 6.49 12.16 -12.21
N ASP A 126 6.35 11.67 -10.98
CA ASP A 126 7.23 12.04 -9.87
C ASP A 126 8.01 10.82 -9.36
N VAL A 127 9.34 10.84 -9.58
CA VAL A 127 10.26 9.81 -9.10
C VAL A 127 10.22 9.69 -7.57
N LYS A 128 9.99 10.79 -6.84
CA LYS A 128 9.90 10.77 -5.38
C LYS A 128 8.69 9.98 -4.92
N ASP A 129 7.55 10.15 -5.59
CA ASP A 129 6.33 9.39 -5.29
C ASP A 129 6.58 7.89 -5.55
N MET A 130 7.28 7.52 -6.64
CA MET A 130 7.69 6.13 -6.91
C MET A 130 8.57 5.51 -5.81
N VAL A 131 9.46 6.29 -5.18
CA VAL A 131 10.28 5.83 -4.05
C VAL A 131 9.42 5.59 -2.80
N LEU A 132 8.40 6.42 -2.58
CA LEU A 132 7.48 6.27 -1.45
C LEU A 132 6.54 5.08 -1.65
N ASP A 133 6.09 4.84 -2.89
CA ASP A 133 5.39 3.61 -3.27
C ASP A 133 6.23 2.37 -2.91
N LEU A 134 7.53 2.39 -3.27
CA LEU A 134 8.51 1.34 -2.91
C LEU A 134 8.61 1.11 -1.41
N ILE A 135 8.73 2.16 -0.62
CA ILE A 135 8.75 2.04 0.84
C ILE A 135 7.46 1.38 1.34
N GLY A 136 6.30 1.81 0.83
CA GLY A 136 5.00 1.25 1.16
C GLY A 136 4.94 -0.25 0.92
N TYR A 137 5.09 -0.69 -0.34
CA TYR A 137 4.96 -2.11 -0.66
C TYR A 137 6.08 -2.96 -0.05
N ALA A 138 7.29 -2.43 0.10
CA ALA A 138 8.39 -3.14 0.77
C ALA A 138 8.06 -3.40 2.24
N MET A 139 7.54 -2.40 2.97
CA MET A 139 7.09 -2.56 4.36
C MET A 139 5.99 -3.60 4.48
N GLY A 140 4.98 -3.57 3.60
CA GLY A 140 3.88 -4.55 3.61
C GLY A 140 4.37 -5.98 3.35
N ILE A 141 5.27 -6.17 2.38
CA ILE A 141 5.88 -7.47 2.06
C ILE A 141 6.70 -7.98 3.26
N LEU A 142 7.57 -7.15 3.82
CA LEU A 142 8.46 -7.52 4.92
C LEU A 142 7.68 -7.88 6.19
N LEU A 143 6.72 -7.05 6.58
CA LEU A 143 5.85 -7.29 7.73
C LEU A 143 5.16 -8.66 7.61
N THR A 144 4.52 -8.91 6.46
CA THR A 144 3.82 -10.17 6.22
C THR A 144 4.76 -11.37 6.24
N ALA A 145 5.96 -11.25 5.64
CA ALA A 145 6.95 -12.32 5.64
C ALA A 145 7.45 -12.65 7.06
N ILE A 146 7.66 -11.64 7.90
CA ILE A 146 8.04 -11.79 9.31
C ILE A 146 6.92 -12.47 10.10
N LEU A 147 5.69 -11.98 9.99
CA LEU A 147 4.53 -12.55 10.69
C LEU A 147 4.34 -14.04 10.35
N ILE A 148 4.39 -14.40 9.07
CA ILE A 148 4.28 -15.80 8.63
C ILE A 148 5.41 -16.65 9.21
N LYS A 149 6.64 -16.12 9.27
CA LYS A 149 7.79 -16.83 9.84
C LYS A 149 7.62 -17.05 11.34
N ILE A 150 7.12 -16.06 12.08
CA ILE A 150 6.84 -16.17 13.52
C ILE A 150 5.73 -17.20 13.78
N CYS A 151 4.61 -17.12 13.06
CA CYS A 151 3.49 -18.05 13.19
C CYS A 151 3.92 -19.49 12.86
N SER A 152 4.73 -19.68 11.82
CA SER A 152 5.25 -21.00 11.45
C SER A 152 6.19 -21.58 12.52
N LYS A 153 7.01 -20.76 13.18
CA LYS A 153 7.89 -21.21 14.27
C LYS A 153 7.12 -21.56 15.54
N ARG A 154 6.05 -20.81 15.86
CA ARG A 154 5.19 -21.11 17.01
C ARG A 154 4.47 -22.46 16.81
N LYS A 155 3.91 -22.70 15.62
CA LYS A 155 3.25 -23.97 15.28
C LYS A 155 4.15 -25.21 15.43
N ILE A 156 5.46 -25.09 15.17
CA ILE A 156 6.42 -26.20 15.36
C ILE A 156 6.76 -26.43 16.83
N ARG A 157 6.67 -25.38 17.67
CA ARG A 157 6.97 -25.48 19.11
C ARG A 157 5.82 -26.12 19.90
N ASP A 158 4.59 -25.96 19.42
CA ASP A 158 3.38 -26.44 20.09
C ASP A 158 2.95 -27.86 19.64
N THR A 159 3.76 -28.53 18.80
CA THR A 159 3.57 -29.91 18.32
C THR A 159 4.73 -30.79 18.74
#